data_AF-A0A9D8V570-F1
#
_entry.id   AF-A0A9D8V570-F1
#
_cell.length_a   1.000
_cell.length_b   1.000
_cell.length_c   1.000
_cell.angle_alpha   90.00
_cell.angle_beta   90.00
_cell.angle_gamma   90.00
#
_symmetry.space_group_name_H-M   'P 1'
#
loop_
_entity.id
_entity.type
_entity.pdbx_description
1 polymer ?
#
loop_
_entity_poly.entity_id
_entity_poly.type
_entity_poly.pdbx_seq_one_letter_code
_entity_poly.pdbx_strand_id
1 'polypeptide(L)'
;MSMDRIIYTLGALGAVLLAVDFVYHRHAYTAIEGIPGFYAIAGLLLPAILLLGGVILKFLFGRSEDYHGIRDVAAEAFPADQVENGEKK
;
A
#
# COMPACT_ATOMS: atom_id res chain seq x y z
N MET A 1 -14.49 18.34 -0.73
CA MET A 1 -13.43 18.45 -1.75
C MET A 1 -13.71 17.39 -2.81
N SER A 2 -13.66 17.69 -4.11
CA SER A 2 -14.02 16.69 -5.13
C SER A 2 -12.89 15.68 -5.36
N MET A 3 -13.22 14.40 -5.56
CA MET A 3 -12.22 13.33 -5.79
C MET A 3 -11.32 13.63 -6.99
N ASP A 4 -11.91 14.15 -8.07
CA ASP A 4 -11.24 14.49 -9.32
C ASP A 4 -10.09 15.48 -9.08
N ARG A 5 -10.30 16.47 -8.21
CA ARG A 5 -9.25 17.44 -7.85
C ARG A 5 -8.07 16.77 -7.15
N ILE A 6 -8.31 15.77 -6.29
CA ILE A 6 -7.24 15.01 -5.64
C ILE A 6 -6.45 14.23 -6.70
N ILE A 7 -7.13 13.51 -7.59
CA ILE A 7 -6.52 12.73 -8.68
C ILE A 7 -5.69 13.64 -9.61
N TYR A 8 -6.24 14.77 -10.06
CA TYR A 8 -5.52 15.71 -10.92
C TYR A 8 -4.32 16.36 -10.20
N THR A 9 -4.44 16.76 -8.93
CA THR A 9 -3.29 17.33 -8.19
C THR A 9 -2.18 16.31 -7.96
N LEU A 10 -2.52 15.06 -7.65
CA LEU A 10 -1.53 13.99 -7.45
C LEU A 10 -0.85 13.60 -8.78
N GLY A 11 -1.61 13.49 -9.87
CA GLY A 11 -1.07 13.24 -11.20
C GLY A 11 -0.16 14.36 -11.69
N ALA A 12 -0.55 15.63 -11.48
CA ALA A 12 0.28 16.79 -11.80
C ALA A 12 1.58 16.82 -10.97
N LEU A 13 1.50 16.54 -9.66
CA LEU A 13 2.67 16.46 -8.79
C LEU A 13 3.63 15.34 -9.22
N GLY A 14 3.11 14.16 -9.60
CA GLY A 14 3.90 13.05 -10.14
C GLY A 14 4.59 13.41 -11.45
N ALA A 15 3.90 14.09 -12.37
CA ALA A 15 4.47 14.56 -13.63
C ALA A 15 5.58 15.61 -13.42
N VAL A 16 5.42 16.52 -12.45
CA VAL A 16 6.45 17.49 -12.07
C VAL A 16 7.68 16.78 -11.48
N LEU A 17 7.50 15.79 -10.59
CA LEU A 17 8.60 15.00 -10.05
C LEU A 17 9.39 14.27 -11.15
N LEU A 18 8.69 13.70 -12.14
CA LEU A 18 9.30 13.05 -13.30
C LEU A 18 10.11 14.04 -14.16
N ALA A 19 9.59 15.26 -14.36
CA ALA A 19 10.30 16.31 -15.10
C ALA A 19 11.55 16.80 -14.35
N VAL A 20 11.53 16.85 -13.01
CA VAL A 20 12.69 17.25 -12.19
C VAL A 20 13.84 16.24 -12.31
N ASP A 21 13.57 14.92 -12.39
CA ASP A 21 14.60 13.88 -12.55
C ASP A 21 15.35 13.99 -13.91
N PHE A 22 14.76 14.64 -14.91
CA PHE A 22 15.42 14.98 -16.19
C PHE A 22 16.30 16.24 -16.12
N VAL A 23 15.95 17.21 -15.27
CA VAL A 23 16.70 18.48 -15.14
C VAL A 23 17.86 18.34 -14.15
N TYR A 24 17.71 17.52 -13.12
CA TYR A 24 18.67 17.41 -12.03
C TYR A 24 19.84 16.47 -12.36
N HIS A 25 20.95 17.03 -12.85
CA HIS A 25 22.20 16.29 -13.01
C HIS A 25 22.70 15.73 -11.67
N ARG A 26 22.67 14.39 -11.51
CA ARG A 26 23.23 13.70 -10.34
C ARG A 26 24.72 13.39 -10.54
N HIS A 27 25.49 13.48 -9.45
CA HIS A 27 26.79 12.82 -9.38
C HIS A 27 26.59 11.31 -9.15
N ALA A 28 26.50 10.57 -10.26
CA ALA A 28 26.49 9.11 -10.24
C ALA A 28 27.85 8.57 -9.79
N TYR A 29 27.87 7.67 -8.80
CA TYR A 29 29.09 6.98 -8.37
C TYR A 29 29.35 5.71 -9.19
N THR A 30 28.30 5.16 -9.82
CA THR A 30 28.37 4.00 -10.72
C THR A 30 27.73 4.29 -12.07
N ALA A 31 28.17 3.60 -13.12
CA ALA A 31 27.70 3.84 -14.50
C ALA A 31 26.19 3.62 -14.71
N ILE A 32 25.52 2.86 -13.83
CA ILE A 32 24.08 2.59 -13.90
C ILE A 32 23.27 3.77 -13.35
N GLU A 33 23.77 4.45 -12.32
CA GLU A 33 23.13 5.62 -11.71
C GLU A 33 23.16 6.87 -12.61
N GLY A 34 24.03 6.88 -13.62
CA GLY A 34 24.11 7.92 -14.65
C GLY A 34 23.06 7.79 -15.76
N ILE A 35 22.24 6.73 -15.75
CA ILE A 35 21.18 6.54 -16.75
C ILE A 35 20.02 7.52 -16.44
N PRO A 36 19.63 8.40 -17.39
CA PRO A 36 18.56 9.36 -17.16
C PRO A 36 17.23 8.65 -16.87
N GLY A 37 16.54 9.08 -15.81
CA GLY A 37 15.29 8.48 -15.35
C GLY A 37 15.46 7.19 -14.51
N PHE A 38 16.68 6.73 -14.21
CA PHE A 38 16.91 5.55 -13.36
C PHE A 38 16.18 5.69 -12.01
N TYR A 39 16.29 6.85 -11.36
CA TYR A 39 15.68 7.08 -10.04
C TYR A 39 14.18 7.38 -10.13
N ALA A 40 13.68 8.04 -11.18
CA ALA A 40 12.24 8.13 -11.44
C ALA A 40 11.59 6.74 -11.63
N ILE A 41 12.22 5.87 -12.43
CA ILE A 41 11.73 4.49 -12.67
C ILE A 41 11.83 3.66 -11.39
N ALA A 42 12.97 3.68 -10.69
CA ALA A 42 13.14 2.94 -9.44
C ALA A 42 12.18 3.44 -8.34
N GLY A 43 12.03 4.76 -8.18
CA GLY A 43 11.13 5.36 -7.19
C GLY A 43 9.65 5.06 -7.44
N LEU A 44 9.25 4.85 -8.70
CA LEU A 44 7.90 4.41 -9.07
C LEU A 44 7.70 2.90 -8.91
N LEU A 45 8.66 2.08 -9.37
CA LEU A 45 8.50 0.62 -9.43
C LEU A 45 8.81 -0.09 -8.10
N LEU A 46 9.82 0.35 -7.32
CA LEU A 46 10.17 -0.29 -6.05
C LEU A 46 9.00 -0.36 -5.05
N PRO A 47 8.23 0.72 -4.77
CA PRO A 47 7.08 0.62 -3.87
C PRO A 47 5.94 -0.23 -4.46
N ALA A 48 5.73 -0.21 -5.78
CA ALA A 48 4.74 -1.06 -6.44
C ALA A 48 5.11 -2.56 -6.32
N ILE A 49 6.38 -2.90 -6.54
CA ILE A 49 6.93 -4.26 -6.37
C ILE A 49 6.84 -4.69 -4.90
N LEU A 50 7.12 -3.80 -3.94
CA LEU A 50 7.02 -4.09 -2.51
C LEU A 50 5.56 -4.40 -2.10
N LEU A 51 4.60 -3.63 -2.58
CA LEU A 51 3.17 -3.86 -2.34
C LEU A 51 2.68 -5.16 -2.99
N LEU A 52 3.06 -5.43 -4.25
CA LEU A 52 2.77 -6.72 -4.91
C LEU A 52 3.41 -7.88 -4.15
N GLY A 53 4.64 -7.74 -3.67
CA GLY A 53 5.33 -8.72 -2.84
C GLY A 53 4.55 -9.04 -1.56
N GLY A 54 3.99 -8.03 -0.89
CA GLY A 54 3.09 -8.22 0.25
C GLY A 54 1.82 -8.99 -0.09
N VAL A 55 1.20 -8.74 -1.26
CA VAL A 55 0.02 -9.48 -1.73
C VAL A 55 0.38 -10.94 -2.08
N ILE A 56 1.50 -11.16 -2.76
CA ILE A 56 2.00 -12.51 -3.11
C ILE A 56 2.36 -13.30 -1.85
N LEU A 57 2.97 -12.66 -0.84
CA LEU A 57 3.27 -13.28 0.44
C LEU A 57 1.98 -13.59 1.24
N LYS A 58 0.97 -12.70 1.20
CA LYS A 58 -0.37 -12.98 1.76
C LYS A 58 -1.06 -14.13 1.02
N PHE A 59 -0.82 -14.34 -0.28
CA PHE A 59 -1.37 -15.48 -1.01
C PHE A 59 -0.65 -16.79 -0.66
N LEU A 60 0.69 -16.78 -0.59
CA LEU A 60 1.51 -17.98 -0.39
C LEU A 60 1.59 -18.45 1.07
N PHE A 61 1.65 -17.52 2.03
CA PHE A 61 1.64 -17.79 3.48
C PHE A 61 0.30 -17.42 4.13
N GLY A 62 -0.72 -17.16 3.31
CA GLY A 62 -2.09 -16.90 3.76
C GLY A 62 -2.66 -18.08 4.52
N ARG A 63 -2.91 -17.87 5.81
CA ARG A 63 -3.66 -18.83 6.63
C ARG A 63 -5.14 -18.78 6.22
N SER A 64 -5.82 -19.93 6.23
CA SER A 64 -7.27 -20.00 6.05
C SER A 64 -7.99 -19.16 7.09
N GLU A 65 -9.09 -18.51 6.72
CA GLU A 65 -9.89 -17.70 7.65
C GLU A 65 -10.46 -18.59 8.77
N ASP A 66 -10.90 -19.81 8.44
CA ASP A 66 -11.38 -20.85 9.38
C ASP A 66 -10.30 -21.44 10.31
N TYR A 67 -9.07 -20.90 10.36
CA TYR A 67 -7.96 -21.54 11.09
C TYR A 67 -8.20 -21.69 12.59
N HIS A 68 -8.91 -20.75 13.22
CA HIS A 68 -9.32 -20.86 14.62
C HIS A 68 -10.62 -21.66 14.76
N GLY A 69 -11.52 -21.55 13.78
CA GLY A 69 -12.70 -22.41 13.61
C GLY A 69 -13.59 -22.43 14.86
N ILE A 70 -13.92 -23.63 15.35
CA ILE A 70 -14.75 -23.85 16.55
C ILE A 70 -14.07 -23.32 17.84
N ARG A 71 -12.81 -22.88 17.77
CA ARG A 71 -12.02 -22.30 18.88
C ARG A 71 -11.65 -20.84 18.65
N ASP A 72 -12.39 -20.14 17.79
CA ASP A 72 -12.34 -18.69 17.67
C ASP A 72 -13.17 -18.04 18.79
N VAL A 73 -12.72 -16.90 19.31
CA VAL A 73 -13.44 -16.11 20.33
C VAL A 73 -14.77 -15.60 19.76
N ALA A 74 -14.85 -15.37 18.44
CA ALA A 74 -16.10 -15.03 17.75
C ALA A 74 -17.15 -16.17 17.73
N ALA A 75 -16.76 -17.40 18.07
CA ALA A 75 -17.66 -18.55 18.20
C ALA A 75 -18.05 -18.83 19.68
N GLU A 76 -17.45 -18.13 20.65
CA GLU A 76 -17.83 -18.23 22.05
C GLU A 76 -19.12 -17.43 22.33
N ALA A 77 -19.95 -17.92 23.26
CA ALA A 77 -21.16 -17.22 23.63
C ALA A 77 -20.83 -15.97 24.45
N PHE A 78 -21.05 -14.78 23.88
CA PHE A 78 -20.85 -13.50 24.56
C PHE A 78 -21.52 -13.50 25.95
N PRO A 79 -20.79 -13.16 27.03
CA PRO A 79 -21.31 -13.30 28.37
C PRO A 79 -22.36 -12.22 28.66
N ALA A 80 -23.41 -12.60 29.38
CA ALA A 80 -24.65 -11.82 29.50
C ALA A 80 -24.51 -10.49 30.28
N ASP A 81 -23.34 -10.25 30.89
CA ASP A 81 -22.95 -9.02 31.57
C ASP A 81 -22.28 -7.98 30.65
N GLN A 82 -21.81 -8.39 29.46
CA GLN A 82 -21.09 -7.53 28.51
C GLN A 82 -21.94 -7.08 27.31
N VAL A 83 -23.14 -7.64 27.13
CA VAL A 83 -24.13 -7.18 26.15
C VAL A 83 -24.86 -5.92 26.65
N GLU A 84 -24.18 -4.77 26.56
CA GLU A 84 -24.74 -3.46 26.92
C GLU A 84 -25.89 -3.05 25.99
N ASN A 85 -27.11 -3.49 26.30
CA ASN A 85 -28.43 -2.87 26.04
C ASN A 85 -28.59 -1.98 24.77
N GLY A 86 -28.03 -2.40 23.63
CA GLY A 86 -27.88 -1.56 22.44
C GLY A 86 -28.94 -1.77 21.34
N GLU A 87 -29.50 -2.99 21.22
CA GLU A 87 -30.43 -3.33 20.13
C GLU A 87 -31.88 -2.91 20.43
N LYS A 88 -32.13 -1.60 20.40
CA LYS A 88 -33.47 -1.03 20.23
C LYS A 88 -33.50 0.19 19.29
N LYS A 89 -33.14 -0.03 18.02
CA LYS A 89 -33.68 0.80 16.92
C LYS A 89 -33.66 0.10 15.57
#